data_AF-A0A7G5ZR38-F1
#
_entry.id   AF-A0A7G5ZR38-F1
#
_cell.length_a   1.000
_cell.length_b   1.000
_cell.length_c   1.000
_cell.angle_alpha   90.00
_cell.angle_beta   90.00
_cell.angle_gamma   90.00
#
_symmetry.space_group_name_H-M   'P 1'
#
loop_
_entity.id
_entity.type
_entity.pdbx_description
1 polymer ?
#
loop_
_entity_poly.entity_id
_entity_poly.type
_entity_poly.pdbx_seq_one_letter_code
_entity_poly.pdbx_strand_id
1 'polypeptide(L)'
;MTVLQPEMVTRLSILSIAAEMAARTSNGDVGGRALLDALPGSLGVTAGALDDHVKLMEQQDLVKGIFTMGGLAAVFVRPRGKDLAAQFERDRRDPVDRLLALEDDYLRWLYTRVEIEGVVPVARDFLDAKFGYLGIAYTEGEVEKATSRLHAKDLLEPGSLDMTETGRKTVEHKRSVRDLDRVATVSHVTTHITDSTNVSVGSSNVTQTATIQASWADEVTRLLEIVGQSMAALPDKVGDAIAPLVEDAREGVAAEEKSRVKRALSSIAGFLNDTAAGALGGHLATQIPQVMALL
;
A
#
# COMPACT_ATOMS: atom_id res chain seq x y z
N MET A 1 -3.88 3.60 -5.84
CA MET A 1 -4.38 4.95 -6.15
C MET A 1 -4.18 5.77 -4.89
N THR A 2 -3.42 6.86 -4.94
CA THR A 2 -3.20 7.68 -3.75
C THR A 2 -4.50 8.41 -3.42
N VAL A 3 -5.09 8.15 -2.26
CA VAL A 3 -6.26 8.88 -1.78
C VAL A 3 -5.85 10.34 -1.61
N LEU A 4 -6.38 11.23 -2.43
CA LEU A 4 -6.10 12.66 -2.32
C LEU A 4 -6.77 13.20 -1.06
N GLN A 5 -6.00 13.94 -0.25
CA GLN A 5 -6.54 14.63 0.91
C GLN A 5 -7.59 15.66 0.46
N PRO A 6 -8.69 15.88 1.21
CA PRO A 6 -9.75 16.83 0.83
C PRO A 6 -9.21 18.22 0.47
N GLU A 7 -8.27 18.75 1.25
CA GLU A 7 -7.63 20.05 0.96
C GLU A 7 -6.85 20.08 -0.36
N MET A 8 -6.29 18.94 -0.78
CA MET A 8 -5.62 18.84 -2.07
C MET A 8 -6.64 18.88 -3.20
N VAL A 9 -7.79 18.19 -3.06
CA VAL A 9 -8.88 18.24 -4.04
C VAL A 9 -9.42 19.66 -4.17
N THR A 10 -9.60 20.39 -3.06
CA THR A 10 -10.00 21.80 -3.09
C THR A 10 -9.00 22.66 -3.85
N ARG A 11 -7.70 22.55 -3.56
CA ARG A 11 -6.65 23.29 -4.27
C ARG A 11 -6.61 22.99 -5.76
N LEU A 12 -6.69 21.71 -6.14
CA LEU A 12 -6.70 21.31 -7.55
C LEU A 12 -7.97 21.79 -8.28
N SER A 13 -9.10 21.84 -7.58
CA SER A 13 -10.33 22.42 -8.11
C SER A 13 -10.20 23.93 -8.35
N ILE A 14 -9.61 24.67 -7.40
CA ILE A 14 -9.31 26.11 -7.58
C ILE A 14 -8.36 26.31 -8.76
N LEU A 15 -7.29 25.51 -8.84
CA LEU A 15 -6.30 25.60 -9.92
C LEU A 15 -6.93 25.33 -11.29
N SER A 16 -7.79 24.30 -11.39
CA SER A 16 -8.50 23.97 -12.61
C SER A 16 -9.42 25.10 -13.08
N ILE A 17 -10.23 25.66 -12.18
CA ILE A 17 -11.13 26.77 -12.49
C ILE A 17 -10.33 28.02 -12.88
N ALA A 18 -9.25 28.34 -12.17
CA ALA A 18 -8.37 29.44 -12.52
C ALA A 18 -7.74 29.24 -13.91
N ALA A 19 -7.30 28.03 -14.25
CA ALA A 19 -6.72 27.72 -15.56
C ALA A 19 -7.75 27.86 -16.68
N GLU A 20 -8.99 27.40 -16.46
CA GLU A 20 -10.09 27.55 -17.41
C GLU A 20 -10.45 29.02 -17.64
N MET A 21 -10.54 29.82 -16.57
CA MET A 21 -10.81 31.26 -16.67
C MET A 21 -9.67 32.00 -17.38
N ALA A 22 -8.41 31.69 -17.06
CA ALA A 22 -7.24 32.29 -17.69
C ALA A 22 -7.16 31.99 -19.19
N ALA A 23 -7.69 30.85 -19.66
CA ALA A 23 -7.76 30.52 -21.07
C ALA A 23 -8.78 31.39 -21.84
N ARG A 24 -9.73 32.02 -21.14
CA ARG A 24 -10.77 32.89 -21.72
C ARG A 24 -10.37 34.38 -21.70
N THR A 25 -9.33 34.76 -20.96
CA THR A 25 -8.85 36.15 -20.87
C THR A 25 -7.63 36.37 -21.76
N SER A 26 -7.54 37.53 -22.43
CA SER A 26 -6.41 37.85 -23.32
C SER A 26 -5.08 38.01 -22.57
N ASN A 27 -5.16 38.44 -21.31
CA ASN A 27 -4.01 38.75 -20.47
C ASN A 27 -3.55 37.55 -19.61
N GLY A 28 -4.35 36.47 -19.57
CA GLY A 28 -4.05 35.25 -18.80
C GLY A 28 -4.13 35.42 -17.28
N ASP A 29 -4.60 36.57 -16.78
CA ASP A 29 -4.88 36.80 -15.38
C ASP A 29 -6.36 36.57 -15.05
N VAL A 30 -6.61 36.15 -13.82
CA VAL A 30 -7.94 35.94 -13.25
C VAL A 30 -8.07 36.76 -11.99
N GLY A 31 -9.04 37.67 -11.94
CA GLY A 31 -9.30 38.48 -10.75
C GLY A 31 -9.72 37.62 -9.56
N GLY A 32 -9.17 37.87 -8.36
CA GLY A 32 -9.40 37.03 -7.19
C GLY A 32 -10.88 36.91 -6.79
N ARG A 33 -11.65 38.01 -6.89
CA ARG A 33 -13.11 37.99 -6.66
C ARG A 33 -13.85 37.19 -7.73
N ALA A 34 -13.51 37.36 -9.00
CA ALA A 34 -14.11 36.60 -10.09
C ALA A 34 -13.83 35.09 -9.95
N LEU A 35 -12.62 34.74 -9.49
CA LEU A 35 -12.27 33.35 -9.17
C LEU A 35 -13.14 32.82 -8.03
N LEU A 36 -13.25 33.56 -6.92
CA LEU A 36 -14.09 33.17 -5.77
C LEU A 36 -15.56 32.97 -6.17
N ASP A 37 -16.11 33.89 -6.97
CA ASP A 37 -17.50 33.82 -7.45
C ASP A 37 -17.73 32.63 -8.42
N ALA A 38 -16.68 32.16 -9.10
CA ALA A 38 -16.72 30.99 -9.98
C ALA A 38 -16.57 29.66 -9.25
N LEU A 39 -16.13 29.65 -7.99
CA LEU A 39 -15.98 28.43 -7.20
C LEU A 39 -17.35 27.87 -6.80
N PRO A 40 -17.57 26.54 -6.93
CA PRO A 40 -18.78 25.91 -6.40
C PRO A 40 -18.91 26.16 -4.89
N GLY A 41 -20.09 26.59 -4.44
CA GLY A 41 -20.35 26.81 -3.01
C GLY A 41 -20.14 25.56 -2.15
N SER A 42 -20.19 24.36 -2.76
CA SER A 42 -19.89 23.08 -2.10
C SER A 42 -18.44 22.97 -1.61
N LEU A 43 -17.50 23.74 -2.17
CA LEU A 43 -16.11 23.73 -1.70
C LEU A 43 -15.91 24.51 -0.39
N GLY A 44 -16.89 25.34 0.01
CA GLY A 44 -16.83 26.11 1.27
C GLY A 44 -15.66 27.10 1.36
N VAL A 45 -15.07 27.48 0.22
CA VAL A 45 -13.90 28.36 0.16
C VAL A 45 -14.33 29.80 0.42
N THR A 46 -13.82 30.37 1.51
CA THR A 46 -13.95 31.80 1.81
C THR A 46 -12.86 32.60 1.12
N ALA A 47 -12.99 33.93 1.06
CA ALA A 47 -11.95 34.80 0.49
C ALA A 47 -10.59 34.60 1.18
N GLY A 48 -10.56 34.51 2.52
CA GLY A 48 -9.32 34.26 3.27
C GLY A 48 -8.72 32.88 2.97
N ALA A 49 -9.56 31.84 2.88
CA ALA A 49 -9.09 30.50 2.53
C ALA A 49 -8.55 30.43 1.09
N LEU A 50 -9.15 31.17 0.16
CA LEU A 50 -8.65 31.29 -1.21
C LEU A 50 -7.26 31.92 -1.24
N ASP A 51 -7.03 32.99 -0.49
CA ASP A 51 -5.71 33.64 -0.38
C ASP A 51 -4.65 32.64 0.11
N ASP A 52 -4.96 31.85 1.14
CA ASP A 52 -4.04 30.87 1.70
C ASP A 52 -3.76 29.71 0.73
N HIS A 53 -4.79 29.21 0.04
CA HIS A 53 -4.61 28.21 -1.01
C HIS A 53 -3.75 28.72 -2.17
N VAL A 54 -3.94 29.97 -2.60
CA VAL A 54 -3.12 30.57 -3.66
C VAL A 54 -1.67 30.75 -3.22
N LYS A 55 -1.41 31.19 -1.99
CA LYS A 55 -0.04 31.27 -1.44
C LYS A 55 0.65 29.90 -1.43
N LEU A 56 -0.07 28.85 -1.03
CA LEU A 56 0.47 27.48 -1.05
C LEU A 56 0.77 27.00 -2.47
N MET A 57 -0.11 27.29 -3.44
CA MET A 57 0.12 26.96 -4.85
C MET A 57 1.25 27.78 -5.46
N GLU A 58 1.47 29.02 -5.01
CA GLU A 58 2.59 29.86 -5.42
C GLU A 58 3.93 29.31 -4.90
N GLN A 59 3.98 28.83 -3.65
CA GLN A 59 5.15 28.12 -3.11
C GLN A 59 5.50 26.85 -3.90
N GLN A 60 4.52 26.24 -4.56
CA GLN A 60 4.69 25.05 -5.41
C GLN A 60 4.97 25.38 -6.88
N ASP A 61 5.14 26.66 -7.24
CA ASP A 61 5.36 27.13 -8.61
C ASP A 61 4.19 26.78 -9.57
N LEU A 62 2.97 26.69 -9.05
CA LEU A 62 1.77 26.41 -9.86
C LEU A 62 1.08 27.69 -10.33
N VAL A 63 1.10 28.72 -9.49
CA VAL A 63 0.48 30.03 -9.75
C VAL A 63 1.41 31.17 -9.35
N LYS A 64 1.06 32.39 -9.71
CA LYS A 64 1.61 33.64 -9.16
C LYS A 64 0.45 34.51 -8.70
N GLY A 65 0.38 34.77 -7.41
CA GLY A 65 -0.66 35.62 -6.82
C GLY A 65 -0.22 37.08 -6.79
N ILE A 66 -1.14 38.01 -7.08
CA ILE A 66 -0.97 39.43 -6.80
C ILE A 66 -1.89 39.77 -5.63
N PHE A 67 -1.30 40.12 -4.49
CA PHE A 67 -2.03 40.47 -3.27
C PHE A 67 -1.97 41.98 -3.02
N THR A 68 -3.07 42.54 -2.54
CA THR A 68 -3.21 43.94 -2.12
C THR A 68 -3.65 43.98 -0.66
N MET A 69 -3.81 45.19 -0.09
CA MET A 69 -4.41 45.33 1.25
C MET A 69 -5.83 44.72 1.34
N GLY A 70 -6.53 44.57 0.20
CA GLY A 70 -7.85 43.95 0.13
C GLY A 70 -7.85 42.43 -0.10
N GLY A 71 -6.68 41.78 -0.07
CA GLY A 71 -6.52 40.35 -0.36
C GLY A 71 -6.06 40.07 -1.79
N LEU A 72 -6.34 38.87 -2.30
CA LEU A 72 -5.98 38.45 -3.65
C LEU A 72 -6.65 39.30 -4.73
N ALA A 73 -5.86 40.09 -5.45
CA ALA A 73 -6.31 40.91 -6.57
C ALA A 73 -6.35 40.13 -7.87
N ALA A 74 -5.31 39.37 -8.19
CA ALA A 74 -5.21 38.57 -9.42
C ALA A 74 -4.38 37.30 -9.25
N VAL A 75 -4.67 36.29 -10.06
CA VAL A 75 -3.93 35.02 -10.14
C VAL A 75 -3.48 34.79 -11.58
N PHE A 76 -2.20 34.45 -11.76
CA PHE A 76 -1.66 33.96 -13.02
C PHE A 76 -1.31 32.48 -12.88
N VAL A 77 -1.89 31.64 -13.73
CA VAL A 77 -1.57 30.20 -13.73
C VAL A 77 -0.30 29.96 -14.55
N ARG A 78 0.75 29.42 -13.90
CA ARG A 78 2.03 29.11 -14.55
C ARG A 78 1.88 27.87 -15.46
N PRO A 79 2.79 27.64 -16.43
CA PRO A 79 2.71 26.48 -17.31
C PRO A 79 2.54 25.15 -16.58
N ARG A 80 3.35 24.90 -15.53
CA ARG A 80 3.23 23.71 -14.68
C ARG A 80 1.86 23.58 -14.01
N GLY A 81 1.27 24.70 -13.58
CA GLY A 81 -0.09 24.72 -13.03
C GLY A 81 -1.15 24.37 -14.07
N LYS A 82 -0.98 24.82 -15.33
CA LYS A 82 -1.88 24.46 -16.44
C LYS A 82 -1.81 22.97 -16.76
N ASP A 83 -0.61 22.39 -16.79
CA ASP A 83 -0.44 20.96 -17.03
C ASP A 83 -1.08 20.12 -15.93
N LEU A 84 -0.89 20.52 -14.66
CA LEU A 84 -1.50 19.85 -13.52
C LEU A 84 -3.03 20.01 -13.51
N ALA A 85 -3.55 21.19 -13.84
CA ALA A 85 -4.98 21.41 -14.02
C ALA A 85 -5.57 20.52 -15.12
N ALA A 86 -4.89 20.42 -16.26
CA ALA A 86 -5.32 19.57 -17.37
C ALA A 86 -5.28 18.08 -16.99
N GLN A 87 -4.25 17.63 -16.25
CA GLN A 87 -4.21 16.28 -15.70
C GLN A 87 -5.40 16.04 -14.76
N PHE A 88 -5.62 16.92 -13.80
CA PHE A 88 -6.71 16.81 -12.85
C PHE A 88 -8.08 16.78 -13.54
N GLU A 89 -8.30 17.59 -14.58
CA GLU A 89 -9.53 17.53 -15.38
C GLU A 89 -9.69 16.22 -16.14
N ARG A 90 -8.60 15.64 -16.66
CA ARG A 90 -8.66 14.32 -17.30
C ARG A 90 -9.05 13.25 -16.30
N ASP A 91 -8.41 13.23 -15.14
CA ASP A 91 -8.70 12.26 -14.07
C ASP A 91 -10.14 12.41 -13.58
N ARG A 92 -10.58 13.65 -13.35
CA ARG A 92 -11.94 13.99 -12.91
C ARG A 92 -13.04 13.57 -13.90
N ARG A 93 -12.70 13.49 -15.20
CA ARG A 93 -13.62 13.09 -16.27
C ARG A 93 -13.44 11.63 -16.70
N ASP A 94 -12.54 10.87 -16.09
CA ASP A 94 -12.40 9.45 -16.41
C ASP A 94 -13.65 8.69 -15.95
N PRO A 95 -14.47 8.16 -16.87
CA PRO A 95 -15.72 7.51 -16.51
C PRO A 95 -15.50 6.19 -15.77
N VAL A 96 -14.34 5.55 -15.94
CA VAL A 96 -14.03 4.27 -15.29
C VAL A 96 -13.68 4.49 -13.83
N ASP A 97 -12.70 5.36 -13.54
CA ASP A 97 -12.28 5.63 -12.17
C ASP A 97 -13.39 6.31 -11.36
N ARG A 98 -14.17 7.18 -12.00
CA ARG A 98 -15.35 7.82 -11.39
C ARG A 98 -16.42 6.81 -10.98
N LEU A 99 -16.73 5.83 -11.84
CA LEU A 99 -17.72 4.80 -11.54
C LEU A 99 -17.23 3.84 -10.44
N LEU A 100 -15.94 3.51 -10.43
CA LEU A 100 -15.35 2.70 -9.36
C LEU A 100 -15.38 3.41 -8.01
N ALA A 101 -15.03 4.70 -7.98
CA ALA A 101 -15.12 5.51 -6.76
C ALA A 101 -16.58 5.61 -6.28
N LEU A 102 -17.54 5.74 -7.20
CA LEU A 102 -18.96 5.72 -6.87
C LEU A 102 -19.39 4.38 -6.25
N GLU A 103 -18.97 3.24 -6.81
CA GLU A 103 -19.26 1.92 -6.24
C GLU A 103 -18.77 1.82 -4.78
N ASP A 104 -17.55 2.31 -4.50
CA ASP A 104 -16.96 2.33 -3.15
C ASP A 104 -17.70 3.28 -2.20
N ASP A 105 -17.96 4.51 -2.63
CA ASP A 105 -18.65 5.54 -1.83
C ASP A 105 -20.09 5.14 -1.51
N TYR A 106 -20.80 4.61 -2.50
CA TYR A 106 -22.19 4.20 -2.37
C TYR A 106 -22.34 3.01 -1.42
N LEU A 107 -21.48 2.00 -1.54
CA LEU A 107 -21.50 0.84 -0.64
C LEU A 107 -21.19 1.23 0.81
N ARG A 108 -20.23 2.14 1.03
CA ARG A 108 -19.91 2.66 2.37
C ARG A 108 -21.06 3.49 2.96
N TRP A 109 -21.74 4.27 2.11
CA TRP A 109 -22.91 5.03 2.54
C TRP A 109 -24.07 4.10 2.94
N LEU A 110 -24.36 3.07 2.14
CA LEU A 110 -25.37 2.06 2.46
C LEU A 110 -25.08 1.38 3.81
N TYR A 111 -23.83 0.95 4.02
CA TYR A 111 -23.40 0.35 5.28
C TYR A 111 -23.66 1.29 6.47
N THR A 112 -23.34 2.57 6.31
CA THR A 112 -23.56 3.56 7.36
C THR A 112 -25.05 3.73 7.67
N ARG A 113 -25.90 3.88 6.64
CA ARG A 113 -27.34 4.04 6.82
C ARG A 113 -27.99 2.82 7.49
N VAL A 114 -27.65 1.61 7.03
CA VAL A 114 -28.29 0.39 7.49
C VAL A 114 -27.73 -0.07 8.83
N GLU A 115 -26.41 -0.26 8.93
CA GLU A 115 -25.78 -0.92 10.08
C GLU A 115 -25.50 0.04 11.23
N ILE A 116 -25.21 1.32 10.94
CA ILE A 116 -24.89 2.31 11.97
C ILE A 116 -26.12 3.11 12.39
N GLU A 117 -26.93 3.55 11.43
CA GLU A 117 -28.10 4.39 11.70
C GLU A 117 -29.41 3.60 11.85
N GLY A 118 -29.48 2.36 11.35
CA GLY A 118 -30.71 1.57 11.36
C GLY A 118 -31.82 2.13 10.46
N VAL A 119 -31.44 2.91 9.43
CA VAL A 119 -32.36 3.60 8.52
C VAL A 119 -32.43 2.84 7.20
N VAL A 120 -33.65 2.65 6.69
CA VAL A 120 -33.87 2.06 5.36
C VAL A 120 -33.31 3.01 4.29
N PRO A 121 -32.33 2.58 3.48
CA PRO A 121 -31.67 3.47 2.54
C PRO A 121 -32.57 3.81 1.36
N VAL A 122 -32.54 5.08 0.95
CA VAL A 122 -33.20 5.57 -0.28
C VAL A 122 -32.13 6.20 -1.17
N ALA A 123 -32.02 5.73 -2.42
CA ALA A 123 -30.95 6.18 -3.34
C ALA A 123 -30.88 7.71 -3.51
N ARG A 124 -32.01 8.42 -3.41
CA ARG A 124 -32.07 9.88 -3.46
C ARG A 124 -31.29 10.56 -2.34
N ASP A 125 -31.32 9.99 -1.14
CA ASP A 125 -30.63 10.55 0.04
C ASP A 125 -29.11 10.53 -0.13
N PHE A 126 -28.58 9.60 -0.93
CA PHE A 126 -27.16 9.58 -1.28
C PHE A 126 -26.77 10.79 -2.14
N LEU A 127 -27.61 11.15 -3.12
CA LEU A 127 -27.39 12.32 -3.96
C LEU A 127 -27.48 13.62 -3.14
N ASP A 128 -28.41 13.68 -2.19
CA ASP A 128 -28.60 14.84 -1.30
C ASP A 128 -27.45 15.02 -0.30
N ALA A 129 -26.74 13.93 0.05
CA ALA A 129 -25.53 13.97 0.89
C ALA A 129 -24.30 14.58 0.18
N LYS A 130 -24.44 15.00 -1.08
CA LYS A 130 -23.41 15.70 -1.87
C LYS A 130 -22.10 14.92 -2.05
N PHE A 131 -22.17 13.59 -2.07
CA PHE A 131 -21.03 12.77 -2.48
C PHE A 131 -20.64 13.09 -3.94
N GLY A 132 -19.35 12.95 -4.24
CA GLY A 132 -18.84 13.21 -5.58
C GLY A 132 -17.40 12.78 -5.75
N TYR A 133 -17.02 12.61 -7.01
CA TYR A 133 -15.67 12.27 -7.40
C TYR A 133 -14.89 13.53 -7.80
N LEU A 134 -13.82 13.82 -7.06
CA LEU A 134 -12.94 14.98 -7.30
C LEU A 134 -13.72 16.30 -7.46
N GLY A 135 -14.74 16.49 -6.62
CA GLY A 135 -15.56 17.71 -6.59
C GLY A 135 -16.74 17.74 -7.56
N ILE A 136 -16.93 16.72 -8.41
CA ILE A 136 -18.14 16.58 -9.25
C ILE A 136 -19.12 15.63 -8.59
N ALA A 137 -20.30 16.15 -8.23
CA ALA A 137 -21.40 15.38 -7.68
C ALA A 137 -21.81 14.21 -8.59
N TYR A 138 -22.21 13.10 -8.01
CA TYR A 138 -22.75 11.98 -8.76
C TYR A 138 -24.15 12.29 -9.31
N THR A 139 -24.52 11.63 -10.40
CA THR A 139 -25.84 11.75 -11.03
C THR A 139 -26.70 10.51 -10.76
N GLU A 140 -28.01 10.63 -10.91
CA GLU A 140 -28.96 9.53 -10.70
C GLU A 140 -28.66 8.32 -11.61
N GLY A 141 -28.39 8.55 -12.90
CA GLY A 141 -28.05 7.48 -13.83
C GLY A 141 -26.71 6.79 -13.52
N GLU A 142 -25.76 7.50 -12.90
CA GLU A 142 -24.53 6.88 -12.41
C GLU A 142 -24.80 5.98 -11.20
N VAL A 143 -25.65 6.42 -10.27
CA VAL A 143 -26.04 5.64 -9.08
C VAL A 143 -26.80 4.37 -9.49
N GLU A 144 -27.71 4.45 -10.46
CA GLU A 144 -28.42 3.28 -11.01
C GLU A 144 -27.44 2.25 -11.61
N LYS A 145 -26.46 2.74 -12.39
CA LYS A 145 -25.43 1.89 -13.00
C LYS A 145 -24.52 1.25 -11.97
N ALA A 146 -24.12 2.01 -10.94
CA ALA A 146 -23.32 1.50 -9.82
C ALA A 146 -24.11 0.43 -9.04
N THR A 147 -25.37 0.69 -8.72
CA THR A 147 -26.27 -0.26 -8.04
C THR A 147 -26.37 -1.58 -8.81
N SER A 148 -26.61 -1.50 -10.13
CA SER A 148 -26.67 -2.67 -11.01
C SER A 148 -25.37 -3.50 -10.99
N ARG A 149 -24.21 -2.83 -10.94
CA ARG A 149 -22.91 -3.51 -10.86
C ARG A 149 -22.65 -4.12 -9.48
N LEU A 150 -23.06 -3.46 -8.41
CA LEU A 150 -22.95 -3.99 -7.05
C LEU A 150 -23.80 -5.26 -6.88
N HIS A 151 -24.99 -5.32 -7.49
CA HIS A 151 -25.77 -6.56 -7.59
C HIS A 151 -25.02 -7.65 -8.38
N ALA A 152 -24.47 -7.31 -9.54
CA ALA A 152 -23.74 -8.27 -10.37
C ALA A 152 -22.50 -8.85 -9.67
N LYS A 153 -21.94 -8.13 -8.69
CA LYS A 153 -20.82 -8.55 -7.85
C LYS A 153 -21.23 -9.23 -6.53
N ASP A 154 -22.52 -9.51 -6.34
CA ASP A 154 -23.06 -10.13 -5.12
C ASP A 154 -22.75 -9.32 -3.84
N LEU A 155 -22.71 -7.98 -3.96
CA LEU A 155 -22.51 -7.06 -2.82
C LEU A 155 -23.82 -6.50 -2.27
N LEU A 156 -24.89 -6.56 -3.08
CA LEU A 156 -26.25 -6.16 -2.71
C LEU A 156 -27.23 -7.30 -3.06
N GLU A 157 -28.19 -7.53 -2.19
CA GLU A 157 -29.25 -8.54 -2.37
C GLU A 157 -30.10 -8.23 -3.62
N PRO A 158 -30.45 -9.22 -4.46
CA PRO A 158 -31.14 -8.96 -5.73
C PRO A 158 -32.43 -8.13 -5.59
N GLY A 159 -32.47 -6.95 -6.22
CA GLY A 159 -33.64 -6.07 -6.22
C GLY A 159 -33.87 -5.27 -4.93
N SER A 160 -32.92 -5.32 -3.98
CA SER A 160 -32.94 -4.54 -2.75
C SER A 160 -31.68 -3.66 -2.62
N LEU A 161 -31.70 -2.67 -1.74
CA LEU A 161 -30.48 -1.94 -1.35
C LEU A 161 -29.81 -2.55 -0.10
N ASP A 162 -30.31 -3.70 0.35
CA ASP A 162 -29.72 -4.46 1.45
C ASP A 162 -28.37 -5.04 1.03
N MET A 163 -27.38 -4.93 1.92
CA MET A 163 -26.05 -5.45 1.67
C MET A 163 -25.97 -6.95 1.97
N THR A 164 -25.29 -7.69 1.10
CA THR A 164 -24.94 -9.09 1.38
C THR A 164 -23.85 -9.15 2.45
N GLU A 165 -23.60 -10.34 3.00
CA GLU A 165 -22.46 -10.58 3.90
C GLU A 165 -21.11 -10.21 3.26
N THR A 166 -20.96 -10.47 1.95
CA THR A 166 -19.75 -10.09 1.18
C THR A 166 -19.63 -8.58 1.07
N GLY A 167 -20.73 -7.88 0.80
CA GLY A 167 -20.80 -6.42 0.78
C GLY A 167 -20.33 -5.82 2.11
N ARG A 168 -20.86 -6.32 3.23
CA ARG A 168 -20.51 -5.85 4.59
C ARG A 168 -19.03 -6.04 4.89
N LYS A 169 -18.51 -7.25 4.67
CA LYS A 169 -17.09 -7.55 4.84
C LYS A 169 -16.20 -6.66 3.98
N THR A 170 -16.61 -6.32 2.76
CA THR A 170 -15.83 -5.44 1.89
C THR A 170 -15.63 -4.07 2.51
N VAL A 171 -16.69 -3.47 3.06
CA VAL A 171 -16.64 -2.17 3.74
C VAL A 171 -15.85 -2.26 5.05
N GLU A 172 -16.09 -3.28 5.87
CA GLU A 172 -15.42 -3.49 7.16
C GLU A 172 -13.90 -3.65 7.04
N HIS A 173 -13.45 -4.39 6.02
CA HIS A 173 -12.02 -4.56 5.73
C HIS A 173 -11.40 -3.36 4.98
N LYS A 174 -12.17 -2.28 4.75
CA LYS A 174 -11.74 -1.10 3.98
C LYS A 174 -11.18 -1.46 2.60
N ARG A 175 -11.72 -2.51 1.97
CA ARG A 175 -11.32 -2.94 0.62
C ARG A 175 -12.11 -2.15 -0.42
N SER A 176 -11.48 -1.88 -1.56
CA SER A 176 -12.19 -1.34 -2.72
C SER A 176 -12.96 -2.45 -3.42
N VAL A 177 -14.14 -2.14 -3.95
CA VAL A 177 -14.94 -2.97 -4.85
C VAL A 177 -14.13 -3.40 -6.08
N ARG A 178 -13.10 -2.62 -6.46
CA ARG A 178 -12.14 -2.98 -7.52
C ARG A 178 -11.28 -4.19 -7.16
N ASP A 179 -10.98 -4.39 -5.89
CA ASP A 179 -10.08 -5.45 -5.44
C ASP A 179 -10.78 -6.81 -5.35
N LEU A 180 -12.11 -6.85 -5.49
CA LEU A 180 -12.89 -8.08 -5.55
C LEU A 180 -12.72 -8.80 -6.88
N ASP A 181 -12.68 -8.06 -7.98
CA ASP A 181 -12.37 -8.61 -9.31
C ASP A 181 -10.91 -9.10 -9.41
N ARG A 182 -10.06 -8.63 -8.47
CA ARG A 182 -8.67 -9.06 -8.29
C ARG A 182 -8.53 -10.18 -7.26
N VAL A 183 -9.56 -11.00 -7.02
CA VAL A 183 -9.28 -12.33 -6.47
C VAL A 183 -8.30 -12.96 -7.43
N ALA A 184 -7.01 -12.91 -7.07
CA ALA A 184 -5.98 -13.61 -7.78
C ALA A 184 -6.52 -15.01 -7.89
N THR A 185 -6.78 -15.47 -9.11
CA THR A 185 -6.84 -16.89 -9.35
C THR A 185 -5.47 -17.34 -8.87
N VAL A 186 -5.38 -17.81 -7.63
CA VAL A 186 -4.16 -18.37 -7.07
C VAL A 186 -4.00 -19.65 -7.87
N SER A 187 -3.42 -19.51 -9.05
CA SER A 187 -2.99 -20.62 -9.84
C SER A 187 -1.84 -21.21 -9.04
N HIS A 188 -2.14 -22.25 -8.28
CA HIS A 188 -1.12 -23.08 -7.69
C HIS A 188 -0.39 -23.78 -8.84
N VAL A 189 0.63 -23.11 -9.39
CA VAL A 189 1.53 -23.72 -10.38
C VAL A 189 2.55 -24.53 -9.61
N THR A 190 2.23 -25.80 -9.37
CA THR A 190 3.20 -26.76 -8.84
C THR A 190 4.20 -27.09 -9.95
N THR A 191 5.40 -26.53 -9.87
CA THR A 191 6.49 -26.86 -10.79
C THR A 191 7.39 -27.90 -10.12
N HIS A 192 7.42 -29.12 -10.67
CA HIS A 192 8.42 -30.11 -10.27
C HIS A 192 9.72 -29.84 -11.04
N ILE A 193 10.76 -29.42 -10.33
CA ILE A 193 12.10 -29.23 -10.88
C ILE A 193 12.95 -30.41 -10.39
N THR A 194 13.38 -31.27 -11.31
CA THR A 194 14.20 -32.46 -11.00
C THR A 194 15.71 -32.21 -11.07
N ASP A 195 16.14 -31.05 -11.56
CA ASP A 195 17.56 -30.68 -11.78
C ASP A 195 17.92 -29.32 -11.17
N SER A 196 19.22 -29.01 -11.06
CA SER A 196 19.68 -27.72 -10.52
C SER A 196 19.23 -26.54 -11.40
N THR A 197 18.23 -25.78 -10.93
CA THR A 197 17.72 -24.57 -11.59
C THR A 197 17.77 -23.39 -10.64
N ASN A 198 18.23 -22.25 -11.13
CA ASN A 198 18.16 -20.99 -10.40
C ASN A 198 16.74 -20.44 -10.44
N VAL A 199 16.00 -20.58 -9.33
CA VAL A 199 14.69 -19.96 -9.16
C VAL A 199 14.89 -18.55 -8.60
N SER A 200 14.33 -17.55 -9.29
CA SER A 200 14.31 -16.17 -8.78
C SER A 200 13.36 -16.07 -7.59
N VAL A 201 13.93 -15.92 -6.39
CA VAL A 201 13.20 -15.70 -5.14
C VAL A 201 12.93 -14.19 -4.98
N GLY A 202 11.68 -13.78 -4.76
CA GLY A 202 11.34 -12.40 -4.41
C GLY A 202 10.34 -11.65 -5.30
N SER A 203 9.60 -12.31 -6.19
CA SER A 203 8.50 -11.64 -6.90
C SER A 203 7.38 -11.29 -5.92
N SER A 204 6.94 -10.03 -5.92
CA SER A 204 5.99 -9.45 -4.96
C SER A 204 4.57 -10.06 -4.95
N ASN A 205 4.29 -11.03 -5.82
CA ASN A 205 2.97 -11.65 -5.98
C ASN A 205 3.01 -13.20 -5.93
N VAL A 206 4.12 -13.82 -5.53
CA VAL A 206 4.23 -15.30 -5.48
C VAL A 206 4.76 -15.75 -4.12
N THR A 207 3.97 -16.55 -3.41
CA THR A 207 4.43 -17.31 -2.25
C THR A 207 5.06 -18.61 -2.77
N GLN A 208 6.40 -18.66 -2.85
CA GLN A 208 7.12 -19.88 -3.19
C GLN A 208 7.47 -20.63 -1.90
N THR A 209 6.89 -21.81 -1.72
CA THR A 209 7.30 -22.73 -0.65
C THR A 209 8.28 -23.73 -1.26
N ALA A 210 9.58 -23.47 -1.13
CA ALA A 210 10.60 -24.42 -1.54
C ALA A 210 10.78 -25.46 -0.43
N THR A 211 10.22 -26.65 -0.62
CA THR A 211 10.52 -27.80 0.24
C THR A 211 11.85 -28.39 -0.19
N ILE A 212 12.95 -27.83 0.32
CA ILE A 212 14.27 -28.41 0.12
C ILE A 212 14.33 -29.65 1.03
N GLN A 213 14.26 -30.84 0.45
CA GLN A 213 14.61 -32.09 1.14
C GLN A 213 16.13 -32.16 1.29
N ALA A 214 16.73 -31.23 2.04
CA ALA A 214 18.11 -31.34 2.46
C ALA A 214 18.18 -32.46 3.50
N SER A 215 19.15 -33.36 3.36
CA SER A 215 19.40 -34.31 4.44
C SER A 215 19.89 -33.54 5.67
N TRP A 216 19.64 -34.06 6.88
CA TRP A 216 20.15 -33.42 8.09
C TRP A 216 21.67 -33.27 8.06
N ALA A 217 22.38 -34.18 7.37
CA ALA A 217 23.83 -34.15 7.19
C ALA A 217 24.28 -32.96 6.33
N ASP A 218 23.55 -32.63 5.25
CA ASP A 218 23.86 -31.49 4.39
C ASP A 218 23.72 -30.16 5.15
N GLU A 219 22.66 -30.03 5.95
CA GLU A 219 22.40 -28.80 6.70
C GLU A 219 23.41 -28.61 7.83
N VAL A 220 23.79 -29.69 8.53
CA VAL A 220 24.88 -29.64 9.51
C VAL A 220 26.21 -29.33 8.84
N THR A 221 26.52 -29.92 7.69
CA THR A 221 27.78 -29.67 6.98
C THR A 221 27.91 -28.21 6.59
N ARG A 222 26.83 -27.61 6.06
CA ARG A 222 26.79 -26.18 5.73
C ARG A 222 26.98 -25.31 6.98
N LEU A 223 26.33 -25.64 8.08
CA LEU A 223 26.50 -24.92 9.35
C LEU A 223 27.94 -25.00 9.84
N LEU A 224 28.58 -26.18 9.81
CA LEU A 224 29.97 -26.37 10.22
C LEU A 224 30.96 -25.64 9.32
N GLU A 225 30.65 -25.47 8.04
CA GLU A 225 31.44 -24.63 7.13
C GLU A 225 31.34 -23.15 7.52
N ILE A 226 30.15 -22.64 7.78
CA ILE A 226 29.93 -21.25 8.24
C ILE A 226 30.65 -21.00 9.57
N VAL A 227 30.54 -21.94 10.52
CA VAL A 227 31.27 -21.87 11.80
C VAL A 227 32.77 -21.85 11.54
N GLY A 228 33.29 -22.74 10.69
CA GLY A 228 34.71 -22.78 10.32
C GLY A 228 35.23 -21.49 9.67
N GLN A 229 34.46 -20.89 8.76
CA GLN A 229 34.80 -19.60 8.15
C GLN A 229 34.79 -18.46 9.18
N SER A 230 33.87 -18.53 10.15
CA SER A 230 33.74 -17.53 11.22
C SER A 230 34.86 -17.61 12.26
N MET A 231 35.53 -18.76 12.40
CA MET A 231 36.64 -18.95 13.34
C MET A 231 37.82 -18.02 13.08
N ALA A 232 38.08 -17.62 11.83
CA ALA A 232 39.14 -16.67 11.50
C ALA A 232 38.91 -15.25 12.07
N ALA A 233 37.68 -14.91 12.43
CA ALA A 233 37.32 -13.63 13.03
C ALA A 233 37.24 -13.68 14.57
N LEU A 234 37.39 -14.85 15.17
CA LEU A 234 37.33 -15.05 16.62
C LEU A 234 38.73 -14.91 17.25
N PRO A 235 38.83 -14.49 18.54
CA PRO A 235 40.09 -14.51 19.25
C PRO A 235 40.70 -15.93 19.30
N ASP A 236 42.03 -16.07 19.16
CA ASP A 236 42.72 -17.37 19.06
C ASP A 236 42.29 -18.36 20.14
N LYS A 237 42.19 -17.92 21.40
CA LYS A 237 41.75 -18.76 22.53
C LYS A 237 40.36 -19.36 22.36
N VAL A 238 39.47 -18.66 21.68
CA VAL A 238 38.10 -19.10 21.38
C VAL A 238 38.11 -20.04 20.17
N GLY A 239 38.88 -19.70 19.14
CA GLY A 239 39.11 -20.57 17.99
C GLY A 239 39.67 -21.94 18.40
N ASP A 240 40.70 -21.96 19.25
CA ASP A 240 41.34 -23.18 19.75
C ASP A 240 40.37 -24.08 20.53
N ALA A 241 39.42 -23.50 21.26
CA ALA A 241 38.42 -24.24 22.02
C ALA A 241 37.29 -24.80 21.13
N ILE A 242 36.91 -24.10 20.07
CA ILE A 242 35.82 -24.49 19.15
C ILE A 242 36.32 -25.49 18.09
N ALA A 243 37.57 -25.38 17.64
CA ALA A 243 38.17 -26.23 16.60
C ALA A 243 37.93 -27.74 16.80
N PRO A 244 38.24 -28.33 17.97
CA PRO A 244 38.04 -29.77 18.17
C PRO A 244 36.56 -30.16 18.17
N LEU A 245 35.64 -29.27 18.58
CA LEU A 245 34.20 -29.54 18.56
C LEU A 245 33.63 -29.52 17.14
N VAL A 246 34.13 -28.62 16.29
CA VAL A 246 33.76 -28.58 14.86
C VAL A 246 34.21 -29.87 14.18
N GLU A 247 35.41 -30.34 14.47
CA GLU A 247 35.92 -31.57 13.89
C GLU A 247 35.17 -32.82 14.41
N ASP A 248 34.87 -32.88 15.71
CA ASP A 248 34.03 -33.95 16.28
C ASP A 248 32.63 -34.01 15.64
N ALA A 249 32.05 -32.84 15.35
CA ALA A 249 30.79 -32.75 14.62
C ALA A 249 30.92 -33.24 13.17
N ARG A 250 32.02 -32.92 12.46
CA ARG A 250 32.26 -33.41 11.09
C ARG A 250 32.42 -34.92 11.03
N GLU A 251 33.19 -35.48 11.95
CA GLU A 251 33.33 -36.94 12.08
C GLU A 251 31.97 -37.59 12.38
N GLY A 252 31.18 -36.98 13.27
CA GLY A 252 29.82 -37.43 13.58
C GLY A 252 28.89 -37.40 12.36
N VAL A 253 29.01 -36.39 11.48
CA VAL A 253 28.25 -36.34 10.22
C VAL A 253 28.69 -37.44 9.28
N ALA A 254 30.01 -37.63 9.10
CA ALA A 254 30.55 -38.66 8.21
C ALA A 254 30.19 -40.09 8.66
N ALA A 255 30.05 -40.31 9.97
CA ALA A 255 29.61 -41.57 10.56
C ALA A 255 28.09 -41.70 10.73
N GLU A 256 27.31 -40.69 10.32
CA GLU A 256 25.85 -40.59 10.52
C GLU A 256 25.39 -40.69 11.99
N GLU A 257 26.22 -40.28 12.94
CA GLU A 257 25.97 -40.35 14.38
C GLU A 257 25.32 -39.07 14.94
N LYS A 258 24.00 -38.92 14.72
CA LYS A 258 23.22 -37.75 15.15
C LYS A 258 23.45 -37.31 16.62
N SER A 259 23.55 -38.27 17.54
CA SER A 259 23.76 -37.96 18.97
C SER A 259 25.13 -37.33 19.25
N ARG A 260 26.16 -37.72 18.49
CA ARG A 260 27.51 -37.15 18.58
C ARG A 260 27.51 -35.72 18.05
N VAL A 261 26.94 -35.53 16.85
CA VAL A 261 26.77 -34.21 16.22
C VAL A 261 26.00 -33.24 17.12
N LYS A 262 24.87 -33.69 17.69
CA LYS A 262 24.04 -32.87 18.58
C LYS A 262 24.80 -32.43 19.83
N ARG A 263 25.61 -33.33 20.41
CA ARG A 263 26.45 -33.01 21.58
C ARG A 263 27.50 -31.96 21.23
N ALA A 264 28.22 -32.15 20.13
CA ALA A 264 29.23 -31.21 19.67
C ALA A 264 28.63 -29.81 19.36
N LEU A 265 27.51 -29.76 18.62
CA LEU A 265 26.80 -28.51 18.33
C LEU A 265 26.27 -27.82 19.59
N SER A 266 25.78 -28.59 20.57
CA SER A 266 25.33 -28.03 21.86
C SER A 266 26.49 -27.41 22.64
N SER A 267 27.66 -28.06 22.63
CA SER A 267 28.88 -27.53 23.25
C SER A 267 29.37 -26.26 22.55
N ILE A 268 29.31 -26.21 21.21
CA ILE A 268 29.65 -25.01 20.44
C ILE A 268 28.68 -23.86 20.79
N ALA A 269 27.37 -24.12 20.81
CA ALA A 269 26.36 -23.12 21.15
C ALA A 269 26.54 -22.58 22.58
N GLY A 270 26.80 -23.46 23.55
CA GLY A 270 27.10 -23.08 24.93
C GLY A 270 28.32 -22.16 25.02
N PHE A 271 29.41 -22.54 24.35
CA PHE A 271 30.63 -21.74 24.33
C PHE A 271 30.42 -20.36 23.70
N LEU A 272 29.69 -20.28 22.58
CA LEU A 272 29.40 -19.01 21.91
C LEU A 272 28.52 -18.08 22.76
N ASN A 273 27.59 -18.65 23.54
CA ASN A 273 26.71 -17.89 24.41
C ASN A 273 27.46 -17.37 25.65
N ASP A 274 28.36 -18.17 26.22
CA ASP A 274 29.13 -17.82 27.42
C ASP A 274 30.23 -16.79 27.15
N THR A 275 30.77 -16.76 25.93
CA THR A 275 31.99 -15.99 25.62
C THR A 275 31.75 -14.56 25.12
N ALA A 276 30.54 -13.99 25.28
CA ALA A 276 30.22 -12.62 24.82
C ALA A 276 30.73 -12.31 23.40
N ALA A 277 30.59 -13.26 22.47
CA ALA A 277 31.24 -13.27 21.15
C ALA A 277 30.65 -12.23 20.13
N GLY A 278 30.06 -11.14 20.63
CA GLY A 278 29.52 -10.05 19.82
C GLY A 278 28.38 -10.47 18.88
N ALA A 279 28.18 -9.67 17.83
CA ALA A 279 27.10 -9.87 16.85
C ALA A 279 27.24 -11.20 16.07
N LEU A 280 28.46 -11.67 15.85
CA LEU A 280 28.72 -12.93 15.14
C LEU A 280 28.32 -14.14 15.98
N GLY A 281 28.64 -14.14 17.28
CA GLY A 281 28.17 -15.16 18.22
C GLY A 281 26.66 -15.21 18.31
N GLY A 282 25.99 -14.05 18.31
CA GLY A 282 24.54 -13.96 18.29
C GLY A 282 23.91 -14.60 17.04
N HIS A 283 24.49 -14.39 15.86
CA HIS A 283 23.98 -14.99 14.63
C HIS A 283 24.11 -16.52 14.64
N LEU A 284 25.28 -17.05 14.98
CA LEU A 284 25.52 -18.49 15.05
C LEU A 284 24.67 -19.18 16.13
N ALA A 285 24.49 -18.53 17.29
CA ALA A 285 23.63 -19.02 18.37
C ALA A 285 22.16 -19.14 17.96
N THR A 286 21.69 -18.38 16.97
CA THR A 286 20.32 -18.52 16.44
C THR A 286 20.16 -19.64 15.41
N GLN A 287 21.23 -19.98 14.67
CA GLN A 287 21.19 -21.02 13.63
C GLN A 287 21.37 -22.43 14.19
N ILE A 288 22.23 -22.61 15.21
CA ILE A 288 22.49 -23.94 15.79
C ILE A 288 21.21 -24.62 16.31
N PRO A 289 20.29 -23.96 17.05
CA PRO A 289 19.04 -24.57 17.50
C PRO A 289 18.13 -25.03 16.36
N GLN A 290 18.13 -24.32 15.23
CA GLN A 290 17.31 -24.67 14.06
C GLN A 290 17.79 -25.99 13.43
N VAL A 291 19.12 -26.16 13.32
CA VAL A 291 19.71 -27.41 12.83
C VAL A 291 19.60 -28.55 13.85
N MET A 292 19.72 -28.26 15.15
CA MET A 292 19.52 -29.26 16.20
C MET A 292 18.09 -29.83 16.23
N ALA A 293 17.09 -29.11 15.74
CA ALA A 293 15.73 -29.61 15.62
C ALA A 293 15.59 -30.70 14.52
N LEU A 294 16.55 -30.79 13.60
CA LEU A 294 16.63 -31.81 12.54
C LEU A 294 17.39 -33.07 12.97
N LEU A 295 18.12 -33.00 14.10
CA LEU A 295 18.95 -34.07 14.69
C LEU A 295 18.18 -34.90 15.72
#